data_AF-A0A953G7N6-F1
#
_entry.id   AF-A0A953G7N6-F1
#
_cell.length_a   1.000
_cell.length_b   1.000
_cell.length_c   1.000
_cell.angle_alpha   90.00
_cell.angle_beta   90.00
_cell.angle_gamma   90.00
#
_symmetry.space_group_name_H-M   'P 1'
#
loop_
_entity.id
_entity.type
_entity.pdbx_description
1 polymer ?
#
loop_
_entity_poly.entity_id
_entity_poly.type
_entity_poly.pdbx_seq_one_letter_code
_entity_poly.pdbx_strand_id
1 'polypeptide(L)'
;MFEKNLKPKRPKLKDNELLFAVREPFQSIRTQTSIIAGIIKDQNHLTIESLMPTSGIIFSDGIETDFLKFNSGSIATIGIAPETAKIVTK
;
A
#
# COMPACT_ATOMS: atom_id res chain seq x y z
N MET A 1 8.65 21.63 21.69
CA MET A 1 8.17 22.41 20.53
C MET A 1 7.44 21.50 19.56
N PHE A 2 6.42 20.80 20.05
CA PHE A 2 5.69 19.80 19.26
C PHE A 2 4.27 20.30 19.02
N GLU A 3 3.81 20.09 17.80
CA GLU A 3 2.64 20.66 17.16
C GLU A 3 1.35 20.33 17.92
N LYS A 4 1.00 21.17 18.89
CA LYS A 4 -0.16 20.96 19.77
C LYS A 4 -1.52 21.12 19.08
N ASN A 5 -1.56 21.56 17.82
CA ASN A 5 -2.77 21.95 17.09
C ASN A 5 -2.80 21.49 15.62
N LEU A 6 -2.12 20.40 15.27
CA LEU A 6 -2.28 19.82 13.93
C LEU A 6 -3.68 19.21 13.79
N LYS A 7 -4.48 19.73 12.85
CA LYS A 7 -5.67 19.03 12.37
C LYS A 7 -5.23 18.01 11.33
N PRO A 8 -5.26 16.70 11.60
CA PRO A 8 -4.79 15.71 10.64
C PRO A 8 -5.69 15.74 9.40
N LYS A 9 -5.10 16.10 8.26
CA LYS A 9 -5.79 16.08 6.97
C LYS A 9 -5.78 14.65 6.45
N ARG A 10 -6.92 13.98 6.54
CA ARG A 10 -7.09 12.63 6.00
C ARG A 10 -7.32 12.71 4.48
N PRO A 11 -6.70 11.82 3.70
CA PRO A 11 -7.03 11.69 2.29
C PRO A 11 -8.50 11.26 2.16
N LYS A 12 -9.23 11.91 1.24
CA LYS A 12 -10.58 11.52 0.87
C LYS A 12 -10.47 10.59 -0.33
N LEU A 13 -10.90 9.34 -0.17
CA LEU A 13 -10.99 8.35 -1.24
C LEU A 13 -12.43 8.19 -1.66
N LYS A 14 -12.64 7.88 -2.95
CA LYS A 14 -13.91 7.35 -3.44
C LYS A 14 -13.98 5.84 -3.20
N ASP A 15 -15.18 5.27 -3.31
CA ASP A 15 -15.42 3.84 -3.04
C ASP A 15 -14.52 2.91 -3.87
N ASN A 16 -14.17 3.29 -5.10
CA ASN A 16 -13.33 2.51 -6.01
C ASN A 16 -11.88 3.03 -6.12
N GLU A 17 -11.34 3.58 -5.03
CA GLU A 17 -9.96 4.10 -5.00
C GLU A 17 -9.18 3.47 -3.86
N LEU A 18 -7.96 3.00 -4.14
CA LEU A 18 -7.02 2.55 -3.12
C LEU A 18 -5.88 3.54 -3.00
N LEU A 19 -5.59 3.99 -1.78
CA LEU A 19 -4.40 4.77 -1.47
C LEU A 19 -3.26 3.82 -1.09
N PHE A 20 -2.10 4.02 -1.67
CA PHE A 20 -0.86 3.43 -1.18
C PHE A 20 0.14 4.51 -0.77
N ALA A 21 1.01 4.17 0.17
CA ALA A 21 2.13 5.00 0.59
C ALA A 21 3.31 4.10 1.00
N VAL A 22 4.51 4.52 0.65
CA VAL A 22 5.76 3.88 1.04
C VAL A 22 6.18 4.47 2.38
N ARG A 23 6.35 3.62 3.39
CA ARG A 23 6.90 4.03 4.69
C ARG A 23 8.41 4.17 4.55
N GLU A 24 8.93 5.33 4.97
CA GLU A 24 10.39 5.60 5.02
C GLU A 24 11.12 5.32 3.69
N PRO A 25 10.70 5.94 2.56
CA PRO A 25 11.32 5.68 1.26
C PRO A 25 12.80 6.09 1.28
N PHE A 26 13.70 5.20 0.84
CA PHE A 26 15.14 5.46 0.80
C PHE A 26 15.59 5.95 -0.59
N GLN A 27 15.88 7.24 -0.69
CA GLN A 27 16.40 7.86 -1.92
C GLN A 27 17.91 7.66 -2.04
N SER A 28 18.32 6.57 -2.69
CA SER A 28 19.73 6.35 -3.03
C SER A 28 20.13 7.14 -4.28
N ILE A 29 21.43 7.43 -4.44
CA ILE A 29 21.99 8.05 -5.66
C ILE A 29 21.59 7.26 -6.91
N ARG A 30 21.55 5.92 -6.81
CA ARG A 30 21.33 5.02 -7.95
C ARG A 30 19.86 4.74 -8.25
N THR A 31 19.01 4.58 -7.23
CA THR A 31 17.63 4.08 -7.40
C THR A 31 16.58 5.16 -7.24
N GLN A 32 16.88 6.27 -6.55
CA GLN A 32 15.93 7.35 -6.26
C GLN A 32 14.61 6.81 -5.66
N THR A 33 13.55 7.63 -5.63
CA THR A 33 12.21 7.26 -5.11
C THR A 33 11.13 7.88 -6.00
N SER A 34 10.95 7.35 -7.20
CA SER A 34 10.00 7.89 -8.19
C SER A 34 8.53 7.68 -7.82
N ILE A 35 8.24 6.64 -7.03
CA ILE A 35 6.88 6.27 -6.62
C ILE A 35 6.87 6.08 -5.10
N ILE A 36 6.23 7.00 -4.37
CA ILE A 36 6.19 6.99 -2.89
C ILE A 36 4.78 7.01 -2.31
N ALA A 37 3.80 7.51 -3.05
CA ALA A 37 2.39 7.48 -2.69
C ALA A 37 1.55 7.68 -3.94
N GLY A 38 0.31 7.19 -3.92
CA GLY A 38 -0.58 7.35 -5.06
C GLY A 38 -1.94 6.71 -4.85
N ILE A 39 -2.83 6.94 -5.80
CA ILE A 39 -4.17 6.37 -5.83
C ILE A 39 -4.26 5.38 -7.00
N ILE A 40 -4.61 4.15 -6.69
CA ILE A 40 -4.96 3.10 -7.66
C ILE A 40 -6.47 3.24 -7.94
N LYS A 41 -6.84 3.16 -9.21
CA LYS A 41 -8.22 3.28 -9.71
C LYS A 41 -8.52 2.08 -10.59
N ASP A 42 -9.78 1.64 -10.64
CA ASP A 42 -10.33 0.52 -11.43
C ASP A 42 -9.33 -0.24 -12.33
N GLN A 43 -9.02 0.28 -13.53
CA GLN A 43 -8.22 -0.44 -14.54
C GLN A 43 -6.70 -0.44 -14.27
N ASN A 44 -6.25 0.37 -13.32
CA ASN A 44 -4.84 0.48 -12.96
C ASN A 44 -4.49 -0.52 -11.87
N HIS A 45 -3.27 -1.05 -11.95
CA HIS A 45 -2.71 -1.95 -10.95
C HIS A 45 -1.38 -1.39 -10.46
N LEU A 46 -1.08 -1.62 -9.18
CA LEU A 46 0.26 -1.44 -8.62
C LEU A 46 0.96 -2.80 -8.62
N THR A 47 1.98 -2.94 -9.47
CA THR A 47 2.82 -4.13 -9.51
C THR A 47 4.09 -3.87 -8.70
N ILE A 48 4.39 -4.77 -7.77
CA ILE A 48 5.57 -4.71 -6.91
C ILE A 48 6.36 -5.99 -7.12
N GLU A 49 7.65 -5.86 -7.43
CA GLU A 49 8.59 -6.97 -7.44
C GLU A 49 9.44 -6.91 -6.17
N SER A 50 9.57 -8.05 -5.49
CA SER A 50 10.50 -8.15 -4.37
C SER A 50 11.92 -8.37 -4.88
N LEU A 51 12.84 -7.54 -4.41
CA LEU A 51 14.28 -7.77 -4.50
C LEU A 51 14.87 -8.15 -3.14
N MET A 52 14.04 -8.45 -2.14
CA MET A 52 14.49 -8.87 -0.81
C MET A 52 14.89 -10.34 -0.83
N PRO A 53 16.14 -10.71 -0.49
CA PRO A 53 16.57 -12.10 -0.55
C PRO A 53 15.78 -13.00 0.41
N THR A 54 15.45 -12.50 1.60
CA THR A 54 14.67 -13.21 2.62
C THR A 54 13.82 -12.23 3.44
N SER A 55 12.91 -12.77 4.25
CA SER A 55 12.07 -12.03 5.21
C SER A 55 11.14 -10.98 4.62
N GLY A 56 10.94 -10.97 3.30
CA GLY A 56 9.89 -10.18 2.68
C GLY A 56 8.53 -10.83 2.95
N ILE A 57 7.55 -10.04 3.40
CA ILE A 57 6.21 -10.52 3.73
C ILE A 57 5.14 -9.55 3.23
N ILE A 58 3.96 -10.08 2.92
CA ILE A 58 2.72 -9.33 2.68
C ILE A 58 1.68 -9.84 3.67
N PHE A 59 1.01 -8.95 4.39
CA PHE A 59 -0.07 -9.29 5.32
C PHE A 59 -1.20 -8.26 5.19
N SER A 60 -2.41 -8.64 5.62
CA SER A 60 -3.59 -7.78 5.61
C SER A 60 -4.13 -7.55 7.03
N ASP A 61 -4.98 -6.52 7.17
CA ASP A 61 -5.74 -6.23 8.39
C ASP A 61 -4.91 -6.02 9.68
N GLY A 62 -3.60 -5.81 9.53
CA GLY A 62 -2.67 -5.68 10.65
C GLY A 62 -2.32 -7.01 11.33
N ILE A 63 -2.62 -8.16 10.70
CA ILE A 63 -2.38 -9.48 11.25
C ILE A 63 -1.08 -10.07 10.65
N GLU A 64 0.06 -9.75 11.25
CA GLU A 64 1.37 -10.21 10.73
C GLU A 64 1.58 -11.72 10.80
N THR A 65 0.87 -12.43 11.69
CA THR A 65 0.97 -13.88 11.81
C THR A 65 0.37 -14.62 10.63
N ASP A 66 -0.51 -13.97 9.87
CA ASP A 66 -1.11 -14.48 8.64
C ASP A 66 -0.53 -13.73 7.43
N PHE A 67 0.62 -14.21 6.97
CA PHE A 67 1.40 -13.53 5.93
C PHE A 67 1.72 -14.44 4.75
N LEU A 68 1.87 -13.82 3.59
CA LEU A 68 2.43 -14.42 2.39
C LEU A 68 3.92 -14.09 2.31
N LYS A 69 4.75 -15.09 1.97
CA LYS A 69 6.17 -14.85 1.70
C LYS A 69 6.33 -14.06 0.41
N PHE A 70 7.16 -13.02 0.46
CA PHE A 70 7.41 -12.09 -0.64
C PHE A 70 8.91 -11.84 -0.80
N ASN A 71 9.66 -12.92 -1.08
CA ASN A 71 11.10 -12.89 -1.28
C ASN A 71 11.45 -12.66 -2.77
N SER A 72 12.74 -12.53 -3.07
CA SER A 72 13.29 -12.17 -4.37
C SER A 72 12.68 -13.00 -5.51
N GLY A 73 12.27 -12.32 -6.57
CA GLY A 73 11.60 -12.94 -7.73
C GLY A 73 10.09 -13.13 -7.57
N SER A 74 9.52 -12.77 -6.41
CA SER A 74 8.06 -12.69 -6.24
C SER A 74 7.53 -11.40 -6.83
N ILE A 75 6.37 -11.47 -7.48
CA ILE A 75 5.65 -10.32 -8.01
C ILE A 75 4.24 -10.29 -7.40
N ALA A 76 3.89 -9.15 -6.81
CA ALA A 76 2.56 -8.88 -6.27
C ALA A 76 1.86 -7.84 -7.14
N THR A 77 0.59 -8.09 -7.45
CA THR A 77 -0.26 -7.16 -8.20
C THR A 77 -1.41 -6.73 -7.32
N ILE A 78 -1.49 -5.43 -7.03
CA ILE A 78 -2.51 -4.82 -6.17
C ILE A 78 -3.46 -4.02 -7.06
N GLY A 79 -4.76 -4.27 -6.92
CA GLY A 79 -5.81 -3.61 -7.70
C GLY A 79 -7.15 -3.58 -6.96
N ILE A 80 -8.14 -2.91 -7.55
CA ILE A 80 -9.51 -2.89 -7.01
C ILE A 80 -10.10 -4.30 -7.11
N ALA A 81 -10.63 -4.80 -5.99
CA ALA A 81 -11.29 -6.09 -5.98
C ALA A 81 -12.58 -6.05 -6.83
N PRO A 82 -12.88 -7.13 -7.58
CA PRO A 82 -14.12 -7.20 -8.36
C PRO A 82 -15.37 -7.30 -7.47
N GLU A 83 -15.20 -7.76 -6.23
CA GLU A 83 -16.27 -7.94 -5.25
C GLU A 83 -16.21 -6.85 -4.18
N THR A 84 -17.37 -6.34 -3.79
CA THR A 84 -17.51 -5.33 -2.73
C THR A 84 -18.49 -5.78 -1.66
N ALA A 85 -18.15 -5.52 -0.40
CA ALA A 85 -19.04 -5.79 0.72
C ALA A 85 -20.14 -4.71 0.79
N LYS A 86 -21.41 -5.14 0.84
CA LYS A 86 -22.55 -4.24 1.03
C LYS A 86 -22.91 -4.13 2.51
N ILE A 87 -22.70 -2.96 3.08
CA ILE A 87 -23.10 -2.67 4.46
C ILE A 87 -24.61 -2.36 4.46
N VAL A 88 -25.37 -3.09 5.27
CA VAL A 88 -26.81 -2.83 5.47
C VAL A 88 -26.98 -1.99 6.73
N THR A 89 -27.59 -0.82 6.60
CA THR A 89 -27.97 0.04 7.73
C THR A 89 -29.42 -0.20 8.11
N LYS A 90 -29.72 -0.19 9.42
CA LYS A 90 -31.07 -0.35 9.98
C LYS A 90 -31.93 0.90 9.75
#